data_AF-A0A955JRV8-F1
#
_entry.id   AF-A0A955JRV8-F1
#
_cell.length_a   1.000
_cell.length_b   1.000
_cell.length_c   1.000
_cell.angle_alpha   90.00
_cell.angle_beta   90.00
_cell.angle_gamma   90.00
#
_symmetry.space_group_name_H-M   'P 1'
#
loop_
_entity.id
_entity.type
_entity.pdbx_description
1 polymer ?
#
loop_
_entity_poly.entity_id
_entity_poly.type
_entity_poly.pdbx_seq_one_letter_code
_entity_poly.pdbx_strand_id
1 'polypeptide(L)' 'MIERSIVPNIRSHLGRGRVIVIYGPRRVGKTTIARQLLQEVPSSEQLYLNCDEMIT' A
#
# COMPACT_ATOMS: atom_id res chain seq x y z
N MET A 1 -4.43 2.44 16.62
CA MET A 1 -3.61 2.09 15.44
C MET A 1 -2.39 3.01 15.46
N ILE A 2 -1.18 2.49 15.22
CA ILE A 2 0.05 3.31 15.30
C ILE A 2 0.31 3.95 13.94
N GLU A 3 0.45 5.27 13.90
CA GLU A 3 0.87 5.99 12.69
C GLU A 3 2.30 5.63 12.32
N ARG A 4 2.51 5.18 11.07
CA ARG A 4 3.82 4.80 10.58
C ARG A 4 4.53 6.03 10.01
N SER A 5 5.71 6.33 10.51
CA SER A 5 6.53 7.48 10.07
C SER A 5 6.86 7.49 8.58
N ILE A 6 6.78 6.34 7.89
CA ILE A 6 7.00 6.22 6.44
C ILE A 6 5.83 6.72 5.59
N VAL A 7 4.61 6.80 6.14
CA VAL A 7 3.40 7.15 5.38
C VAL A 7 3.48 8.53 4.72
N PRO A 8 3.91 9.61 5.40
CA PRO A 8 4.08 10.92 4.76
C PRO A 8 5.05 10.87 3.57
N ASN A 9 6.13 10.09 3.69
CA ASN A 9 7.10 9.93 2.61
C ASN A 9 6.47 9.22 1.40
N ILE A 10 5.71 8.15 1.61
CA ILE A 10 4.98 7.44 0.54
C ILE A 10 4.00 8.38 -0.16
N ARG A 11 3.18 9.11 0.61
CA ARG A 11 2.21 10.07 0.05
C ARG A 11 2.86 11.12 -0.82
N SER A 12 4.01 11.66 -0.39
CA SER A 12 4.73 12.66 -1.18
C SER A 12 5.18 12.14 -2.55
N HIS A 13 5.35 10.82 -2.72
CA HIS A 13 5.82 10.20 -3.96
C HIS A 13 4.70 9.58 -4.82
N LEU A 14 3.48 9.44 -4.28
CA LEU A 14 2.34 8.92 -5.03
C LEU A 14 1.95 9.86 -6.18
N GLY A 15 1.35 9.31 -7.25
CA GLY A 15 0.86 10.07 -8.40
C GLY A 15 1.95 10.55 -9.38
N ARG A 16 3.23 10.25 -9.14
CA ARG A 16 4.34 10.71 -9.99
C ARG A 16 4.66 9.79 -11.20
N GLY A 17 3.78 8.85 -11.53
CA GLY A 17 4.01 7.85 -12.59
C GLY A 17 5.18 6.89 -12.29
N ARG A 18 5.51 6.68 -11.00
CA ARG A 18 6.59 5.79 -10.56
C ARG A 18 6.04 4.70 -9.64
N VAL A 19 6.74 3.57 -9.63
CA VAL A 19 6.44 2.45 -8.72
C VAL A 19 7.10 2.70 -7.36
N ILE A 20 6.34 2.49 -6.28
CA ILE A 20 6.83 2.48 -4.91
C ILE A 20 6.87 1.04 -4.41
N VAL A 21 8.01 0.58 -3.91
CA VAL A 21 8.19 -0.77 -3.36
C VAL A 21 8.35 -0.71 -1.85
N ILE A 22 7.42 -1.31 -1.10
CA ILE A 22 7.50 -1.45 0.36
C ILE A 22 8.03 -2.85 0.68
N TYR A 23 9.30 -2.96 1.07
CA TYR A 23 9.96 -4.23 1.37
C TYR A 23 10.13 -4.47 2.89
N GLY A 24 10.43 -5.71 3.28
CA GLY A 24 10.73 -6.10 4.67
C GLY A 24 10.06 -7.40 5.13
N PRO A 25 10.30 -7.86 6.37
CA PRO A 25 9.82 -9.15 6.88
C PRO A 25 8.29 -9.32 6.83
N ARG A 26 7.79 -10.56 6.77
CA ARG A 26 6.32 -10.83 6.84
C ARG A 26 5.75 -10.30 8.18
N ARG A 27 4.47 -9.87 8.16
CA ARG A 27 3.70 -9.40 9.33
C ARG A 27 4.18 -8.12 10.03
N VAL A 28 5.03 -7.30 9.40
CA VAL A 28 5.46 -5.99 9.97
C VAL A 28 4.50 -4.82 9.70
N GLY A 29 3.35 -5.07 9.07
CA GLY A 29 2.32 -4.06 8.76
C GLY A 29 2.40 -3.44 7.36
N LYS A 30 3.15 -4.05 6.42
CA LYS A 30 3.22 -3.58 5.02
C LYS A 30 1.85 -3.59 4.34
N THR A 31 1.12 -4.71 4.42
CA THR A 31 -0.26 -4.84 3.90
C THR A 31 -1.21 -3.85 4.54
N THR A 32 -1.03 -3.55 5.83
CA THR A 32 -1.83 -2.55 6.54
C THR A 32 -1.63 -1.15 5.96
N ILE A 33 -0.38 -0.75 5.67
CA ILE A 33 -0.08 0.54 5.03
C ILE A 33 -0.70 0.58 3.63
N ALA A 34 -0.55 -0.48 2.82
CA ALA A 34 -1.11 -0.53 1.47
C ALA A 34 -2.64 -0.35 1.48
N ARG A 35 -3.35 -1.04 2.39
CA ARG A 35 -4.81 -0.90 2.55
C ARG A 35 -5.23 0.48 3.03
N GLN A 36 -4.47 1.07 3.95
CA GLN A 36 -4.73 2.44 4.40
C GLN A 36 -4.62 3.44 3.25
N LEU A 37 -3.59 3.33 2.42
CA LEU A 37 -3.39 4.23 1.27
C LEU A 37 -4.48 4.03 0.21
N LEU A 38 -4.94 2.80 -0.01
CA LEU A 38 -6.05 2.51 -0.94
C LEU A 38 -7.37 3.15 -0.48
N GLN A 39 -7.63 3.28 0.82
CA GLN A 39 -8.82 3.97 1.32
C GLN A 39 -8.83 5.48 1.00
N GLU A 40 -7.68 6.06 0.62
CA GLU A 40 -7.56 7.46 0.22
C GLU A 40 -7.87 7.68 -1.27
N VAL A 41 -8.01 6.61 -2.07
CA VAL A 41 -8.24 6.65 -3.52
C VAL A 41 -9.66 6.16 -3.82
N PRO A 42 -10.39 6.77 -4.78
CA PRO A 42 -11.67 6.28 -5.22
C PRO A 42 -11.61 4.80 -5.63
N SER A 43 -12.60 4.01 -5.26
CA SER A 43 -12.66 2.58 -5.62
C SER A 43 -12.62 2.32 -7.14
N SER A 44 -13.04 3.30 -7.95
CA SER A 44 -12.97 3.26 -9.41
C SER A 44 -11.56 3.46 -9.98
N GLU A 45 -10.62 3.96 -9.19
CA GLU A 45 -9.26 4.34 -9.61
C GLU A 45 -8.18 3.48 -8.95
N GLN A 46 -8.57 2.34 -8.36
CA GLN A 46 -7.65 1.45 -7.67
C GLN A 46 -7.82 -0.02 -8.08
N LEU A 47 -6.70 -0.74 -8.07
CA LEU A 47 -6.65 -2.18 -8.26
C LEU A 47 -5.81 -2.79 -7.13
N TYR A 48 -6.42 -3.68 -6.34
CA TYR A 48 -5.71 -4.46 -5.33
C TYR A 48 -5.56 -5.90 -5.79
N LEU A 49 -4.31 -6.33 -5.98
CA LEU A 49 -3.97 -7.70 -6.35
C LEU A 49 -3.33 -8.39 -5.15
N ASN A 50 -4.01 -9.43 -4.63
CA ASN A 50 -3.40 -10.34 -3.67
C ASN A 50 -2.73 -11.48 -4.44
N CYS A 51 -1.39 -11.55 -4.39
CA CYS A 51 -0.62 -12.60 -5.06
C CYS A 51 -0.22 -13.75 -4.12
N ASP A 52 -0.59 -13.70 -2.83
CA ASP A 52 -0.28 -14.76 -1.86
C ASP A 52 -1.30 -15.92 -1.94
N GLU A 53 -2.53 -15.66 -2.37
CA GLU A 53 -3.60 -16.67 -2.47
C GLU A 53 -3.87 -16.97 -3.95
N MET A 54 -3.60 -18.20 -4.38
CA MET A 54 -4.08 -18.70 -5.68
C MET A 54 -5.56 -18.99 -5.55
N ILE A 55 -6.40 -18.16 -6.16
CA ILE A 55 -7.81 -18.51 -6.38
C ILE A 55 -7.81 -19.61 -7.45
N THR A 56 -8.19 -20.82 -7.07
CA THR A 56 -8.42 -21.95 -8.00
C THR A 56 -9.90 -22.03 -8.32
#